data_AF-A0A7R8CUW5-F1
#
_entry.id   AF-A0A7R8CUW5-F1
#
_cell.length_a   1.000
_cell.length_b   1.000
_cell.length_c   1.000
_cell.angle_alpha   90.00
_cell.angle_beta   90.00
_cell.angle_gamma   90.00
#
_symmetry.space_group_name_H-M   'P 1'
#
loop_
_entity.id
_entity.type
_entity.pdbx_description
1 polymer ?
#
loop_
_entity_poly.entity_id
_entity_poly.type
_entity_poly.pdbx_seq_one_letter_code
_entity_poly.pdbx_strand_id
1 'polypeptide(L)'
;MESSVLKLVNFDRDQLEERRHNADLPTETKDVLVWSNEQIIQWVLSIGLKEYANNLLESGVHGALIALDEGFEHNSMALALQIPTQCTQARQLLETEFAKMVHSGTNRRLDEETATTRVSPS
;
A
#
# COMPACT_ATOMS: atom_id res chain seq x y z
N MET A 1 46.18 14.07 -1.81
CA MET A 1 45.88 13.55 -0.45
C MET A 1 44.76 14.43 0.09
N GLU A 2 43.52 14.00 -0.20
CA GLU A 2 42.47 13.77 0.81
C GLU A 2 41.67 15.06 1.07
N SER A 3 40.42 15.18 0.63
CA SER A 3 39.30 14.71 1.44
C SER A 3 38.06 14.39 0.58
N SER A 4 37.82 13.09 0.44
CA SER A 4 36.54 12.41 0.67
C SER A 4 35.26 13.06 0.14
N VAL A 5 34.91 12.68 -1.09
CA VAL A 5 33.67 11.93 -1.37
C VAL A 5 32.46 12.36 -0.51
N LEU A 6 31.74 13.38 -0.96
CA LEU A 6 30.31 13.54 -0.62
C LEU A 6 29.50 12.43 -1.32
N LYS A 7 29.72 11.18 -0.92
CA LYS A 7 28.84 10.06 -1.23
C LYS A 7 28.54 9.36 0.09
N LEU A 8 27.25 9.10 0.32
CA LEU A 8 26.74 8.03 1.19
C LEU A 8 26.54 8.33 2.69
N VAL A 9 26.31 9.56 3.14
CA VAL A 9 25.92 9.81 4.55
C VAL A 9 24.77 10.80 4.72
N ASN A 10 23.77 10.74 3.83
CA ASN A 10 22.47 11.38 4.09
C ASN A 10 21.30 10.37 4.07
N PHE A 11 21.59 9.06 4.21
CA PHE A 11 20.58 7.99 4.18
C PHE A 11 20.13 7.49 5.56
N ASP A 12 20.45 8.23 6.63
CA ASP A 12 20.18 7.78 8.01
C ASP A 12 19.36 8.78 8.84
N ARG A 13 18.81 9.83 8.23
CA ARG A 13 17.87 10.72 8.94
C ARG A 13 16.41 10.44 8.61
N ASP A 14 16.09 10.02 7.38
CA ASP A 14 14.70 9.74 6.97
C ASP A 14 14.14 8.40 7.50
N GLN A 15 14.99 7.41 7.76
CA GLN A 15 14.54 6.10 8.29
C GLN A 15 14.09 6.17 9.76
N LEU A 16 14.42 7.26 10.48
CA LEU A 16 14.01 7.44 11.88
C LEU A 16 12.64 8.12 12.03
N GLU A 17 12.17 8.87 11.03
CA GLU A 17 10.80 9.42 11.01
C GLU A 17 9.76 8.37 10.57
N GLU A 18 10.17 7.39 9.76
CA GLU A 18 9.33 6.28 9.29
C GLU A 18 8.78 5.41 10.43
N ARG A 19 9.52 5.31 11.54
CA ARG A 19 9.06 4.58 12.75
C ARG A 19 8.09 5.38 13.61
N ARG A 20 8.10 6.72 13.55
CA ARG A 20 7.16 7.56 14.31
C ARG A 20 5.82 7.68 13.60
N HIS A 21 5.78 7.59 12.27
CA HIS A 21 4.52 7.56 11.52
C HIS A 21 3.76 6.23 11.65
N ASN A 22 4.45 5.11 11.89
CA ASN A 22 3.81 3.82 12.15
C ASN A 22 3.00 3.76 13.46
N ALA A 23 3.14 4.75 14.36
CA ALA A 23 2.36 4.80 15.60
C ALA A 23 1.01 5.51 15.45
N ASP A 24 0.80 6.22 14.33
CA ASP A 24 -0.49 6.81 13.95
C ASP A 24 -1.23 5.95 12.91
N LEU A 25 -0.83 4.68 12.75
CA LEU A 25 -1.59 3.70 11.98
C LEU A 25 -3.03 3.67 12.53
N PRO A 26 -4.05 4.08 11.76
CA PRO A 26 -5.43 3.92 12.16
C PRO A 26 -5.66 2.43 12.40
N THR A 27 -5.93 2.11 13.65
CA THR A 27 -6.47 0.84 14.10
C THR A 27 -7.63 0.43 13.19
N GLU A 28 -7.59 -0.82 12.72
CA GLU A 28 -8.58 -1.50 11.88
C GLU A 28 -8.89 -0.81 10.54
N THR A 29 -8.45 -1.44 9.44
CA THR A 29 -9.26 -1.72 8.24
C THR A 29 -10.48 -0.83 8.03
N LYS A 30 -10.29 0.49 7.98
CA LYS A 30 -11.32 1.43 7.56
C LYS A 30 -11.33 1.36 6.05
N ASP A 31 -12.45 0.84 5.54
CA ASP A 31 -12.79 0.62 4.14
C ASP A 31 -11.95 1.44 3.16
N VAL A 32 -11.32 0.78 2.18
CA VAL A 32 -10.53 1.44 1.12
C VAL A 32 -11.34 2.58 0.47
N LEU A 33 -12.67 2.49 0.49
CA LEU A 33 -13.61 3.54 0.08
C LEU A 33 -13.30 4.94 0.65
N VAL A 34 -12.90 5.05 1.93
CA VAL A 34 -12.66 6.35 2.58
C VAL A 34 -11.20 6.81 2.52
N TRP A 35 -10.35 6.10 1.77
CA TRP A 35 -8.94 6.46 1.67
C TRP A 35 -8.77 7.73 0.83
N SER A 36 -8.06 8.70 1.39
CA SER A 36 -7.61 9.87 0.66
C SER A 36 -6.41 9.52 -0.23
N ASN A 37 -6.09 10.38 -1.20
CA ASN A 37 -4.89 10.22 -2.01
C ASN A 37 -3.62 10.08 -1.15
N GLU A 38 -3.51 10.85 -0.07
CA GLU A 38 -2.41 10.75 0.89
C GLU A 38 -2.33 9.36 1.55
N GLN A 39 -3.47 8.75 1.92
CA GLN A 39 -3.47 7.38 2.44
C GLN A 39 -3.05 6.35 1.38
N ILE A 40 -3.44 6.53 0.11
CA ILE A 40 -2.94 5.68 -0.99
C ILE A 40 -1.42 5.82 -1.10
N ILE A 41 -0.89 7.05 -1.02
CA ILE A 41 0.55 7.32 -1.06
C ILE A 41 1.27 6.63 0.11
N GLN A 42 0.76 6.75 1.33
CA GLN A 42 1.33 6.07 2.50
C GLN A 42 1.32 4.54 2.34
N TRP A 43 0.26 3.99 1.76
CA TRP A 43 0.20 2.57 1.44
C TRP A 43 1.24 2.16 0.39
N VAL A 44 1.42 2.94 -0.69
CA VAL A 44 2.46 2.69 -1.71
C VAL A 44 3.87 2.77 -1.11
N LEU A 45 4.09 3.70 -0.17
CA LEU A 45 5.33 3.81 0.58
C LEU A 45 5.59 2.56 1.43
N SER A 46 4.57 2.07 2.14
CA SER A 46 4.69 0.92 3.05
C SER A 46 4.98 -0.41 2.34
N ILE A 47 4.51 -0.58 1.11
CA ILE A 47 4.82 -1.77 0.29
C ILE A 47 6.20 -1.68 -0.40
N GLY A 48 6.92 -0.55 -0.25
CA GLY A 48 8.28 -0.39 -0.78
C GLY A 48 8.38 0.25 -2.17
N LEU A 49 7.31 0.84 -2.70
CA LEU A 49 7.28 1.50 -4.02
C LEU A 49 7.47 3.03 -3.93
N LYS A 50 8.33 3.47 -3.02
CA LYS A 50 8.53 4.90 -2.70
C LYS A 50 8.96 5.79 -3.86
N GLU A 51 9.72 5.25 -4.81
CA GLU A 51 10.18 5.99 -5.99
C GLU A 51 9.04 6.34 -6.95
N TYR A 52 7.90 5.64 -6.86
CA TYR A 52 6.71 5.85 -7.70
C TYR A 52 5.61 6.62 -6.97
N ALA A 53 5.63 6.67 -5.64
CA ALA A 53 4.55 7.24 -4.82
C ALA A 53 4.24 8.71 -5.14
N ASN A 54 5.26 9.52 -5.46
CA ASN A 54 5.08 10.93 -5.84
C ASN A 54 4.21 11.12 -7.09
N ASN A 55 4.17 10.13 -7.99
CA ASN A 55 3.34 10.19 -9.20
C ASN A 55 1.83 10.18 -8.87
N LEU A 56 1.45 9.79 -7.65
CA LEU A 56 0.06 9.79 -7.23
C LEU A 56 -0.47 11.16 -6.78
N LEU A 57 0.39 12.13 -6.47
CA LEU A 57 -0.04 13.46 -6.00
C LEU A 57 -0.95 14.17 -7.01
N GLU A 58 -0.73 13.94 -8.29
CA GLU A 58 -1.48 14.55 -9.40
C GLU A 58 -2.32 13.55 -10.19
N SER A 59 -2.36 12.28 -9.78
CA SER A 59 -3.08 11.22 -10.51
C SER A 59 -4.59 11.24 -10.28
N GLY A 60 -5.04 11.90 -9.22
CA GLY A 60 -6.44 11.88 -8.79
C GLY A 60 -6.90 10.52 -8.23
N VAL A 61 -5.99 9.56 -8.02
CA VAL A 61 -6.32 8.26 -7.43
C VAL A 61 -6.68 8.44 -5.96
N HIS A 62 -7.86 7.93 -5.60
CA HIS A 62 -8.40 7.96 -4.25
C HIS A 62 -9.18 6.68 -3.97
N GLY A 63 -9.47 6.44 -2.70
CA GLY A 63 -10.12 5.23 -2.21
C GLY A 63 -11.45 4.89 -2.87
N ALA A 64 -12.29 5.90 -3.11
CA ALA A 64 -13.57 5.70 -3.78
C ALA A 64 -13.42 5.24 -5.23
N LEU A 65 -12.41 5.70 -5.95
CA LEU A 65 -12.10 5.18 -7.29
C LEU A 65 -11.74 3.70 -7.22
N ILE A 66 -10.87 3.32 -6.29
CA ILE A 66 -10.40 1.92 -6.13
C ILE A 66 -11.53 0.99 -5.68
N ALA A 67 -12.44 1.47 -4.83
CA ALA A 67 -13.50 0.65 -4.24
C ALA A 67 -14.79 0.58 -5.08
N LEU A 68 -15.09 1.61 -5.89
CA LEU A 68 -16.34 1.69 -6.65
C LEU A 68 -16.18 1.34 -8.14
N ASP A 69 -14.98 1.50 -8.71
CA ASP A 69 -14.72 1.20 -10.11
C ASP A 69 -14.18 -0.23 -10.26
N GLU A 70 -15.03 -1.16 -10.70
CA GLU A 70 -14.65 -2.55 -10.95
C GLU A 70 -13.62 -2.70 -12.10
N GLY A 71 -13.46 -1.68 -12.95
CA GLY A 71 -12.43 -1.63 -13.99
C GLY A 71 -11.08 -1.09 -13.50
N PHE A 72 -11.01 -0.57 -12.27
CA PHE A 72 -9.78 -0.05 -11.70
C PHE A 72 -8.94 -1.17 -11.08
N GLU A 73 -8.11 -1.80 -11.90
CA GLU A 73 -7.25 -2.91 -11.48
C GLU A 73 -5.82 -2.46 -11.14
N HIS A 74 -5.00 -3.40 -10.66
CA HIS A 74 -3.56 -3.23 -10.42
C HIS A 74 -2.81 -2.63 -11.61
N ASN A 75 -3.21 -2.94 -12.86
CA ASN A 75 -2.60 -2.35 -14.05
C ASN A 75 -2.92 -0.86 -14.21
N SER A 76 -4.14 -0.44 -13.86
CA SER A 76 -4.54 0.98 -13.81
C SER A 76 -3.77 1.73 -12.72
N MET A 77 -3.59 1.11 -11.55
CA MET A 77 -2.74 1.65 -10.49
C MET A 77 -1.26 1.75 -10.94
N ALA A 78 -0.73 0.75 -11.66
CA ALA A 78 0.63 0.78 -12.18
C ALA A 78 0.85 1.93 -13.19
N LEU A 79 -0.18 2.26 -13.97
CA LEU A 79 -0.16 3.41 -14.89
C LEU A 79 -0.19 4.73 -14.12
N ALA A 80 -1.03 4.85 -13.08
CA ALA A 80 -1.07 6.03 -12.21
C ALA A 80 0.26 6.27 -11.49
N LEU A 81 0.92 5.17 -11.06
CA LEU A 81 2.26 5.19 -10.48
C LEU A 81 3.38 5.39 -11.50
N GLN A 82 3.07 5.38 -12.80
CA GLN A 82 4.02 5.44 -13.92
C GLN A 82 5.11 4.36 -13.85
N ILE A 83 4.78 3.15 -13.36
CA ILE A 83 5.72 2.04 -13.29
C ILE A 83 5.97 1.51 -14.71
N PRO A 84 7.22 1.50 -15.22
CA PRO A 84 7.52 0.96 -16.53
C PRO A 84 7.10 -0.51 -16.67
N THR A 85 6.68 -0.93 -17.87
CA THR A 85 6.31 -2.34 -18.13
C THR A 85 7.48 -3.30 -17.98
N GLN A 86 8.72 -2.79 -18.08
CA GLN A 86 9.95 -3.53 -17.88
C GLN A 86 10.25 -3.81 -16.39
N CYS A 87 9.66 -3.05 -15.46
CA CYS A 87 9.83 -3.26 -14.01
C CYS A 87 8.87 -4.35 -13.50
N THR A 88 9.12 -5.59 -13.93
CA THR A 88 8.27 -6.76 -13.61
C THR A 88 8.16 -7.00 -12.11
N GLN A 89 9.25 -6.86 -11.35
CA GLN A 89 9.25 -7.04 -9.90
C GLN A 89 8.32 -6.06 -9.18
N ALA A 90 8.39 -4.77 -9.53
CA ALA A 90 7.52 -3.75 -8.94
C ALA A 90 6.04 -3.98 -9.29
N ARG A 91 5.77 -4.42 -10.53
CA ARG A 91 4.41 -4.74 -10.99
C ARG A 91 3.81 -5.96 -10.29
N GLN A 92 4.60 -7.02 -10.08
CA GLN A 92 4.15 -8.22 -9.36
C GLN A 92 3.89 -7.93 -7.88
N LEU A 93 4.76 -7.10 -7.27
CA LEU A 93 4.57 -6.65 -5.89
C LEU A 93 3.29 -5.82 -5.77
N LEU A 94 3.10 -4.84 -6.67
CA LEU A 94 1.89 -4.02 -6.72
C LEU A 94 0.64 -4.88 -6.91
N GLU A 95 0.66 -5.83 -7.84
CA GLU A 95 -0.45 -6.75 -8.08
C GLU A 95 -0.86 -7.51 -6.80
N THR A 96 0.14 -8.09 -6.12
CA THR A 96 -0.09 -8.88 -4.91
C THR A 96 -0.64 -8.02 -3.77
N GLU A 97 -0.02 -6.86 -3.51
CA GLU A 97 -0.43 -5.99 -2.42
C GLU A 97 -1.75 -5.27 -2.73
N PHE A 98 -1.97 -4.86 -3.98
CA PHE A 98 -3.22 -4.23 -4.41
C PHE A 98 -4.39 -5.20 -4.24
N ALA A 99 -4.22 -6.47 -4.62
CA ALA A 99 -5.22 -7.49 -4.36
C ALA A 99 -5.51 -7.60 -2.85
N LYS A 100 -4.49 -7.69 -1.99
CA LYS A 100 -4.69 -7.73 -0.52
C LYS A 100 -5.44 -6.51 0.01
N MET A 101 -5.08 -5.31 -0.45
CA MET A 101 -5.72 -4.06 -0.07
C MET A 101 -7.22 -4.06 -0.43
N VAL A 102 -7.55 -4.41 -1.67
CA VAL A 102 -8.96 -4.47 -2.13
C VAL A 102 -9.74 -5.55 -1.38
N HIS A 103 -9.14 -6.72 -1.14
CA HIS A 103 -9.78 -7.80 -0.37
C HIS A 103 -9.97 -7.43 1.12
N SER A 104 -9.05 -6.67 1.71
CA SER A 104 -9.14 -6.24 3.11
C SER A 104 -10.06 -5.02 3.30
N GLY A 105 -10.17 -4.15 2.30
CA GLY A 105 -10.97 -2.93 2.35
C GLY A 105 -12.38 -3.07 1.78
N THR A 106 -12.64 -4.14 1.04
CA THR A 106 -13.97 -4.55 0.63
C THR A 106 -14.31 -5.73 1.52
N ASN A 107 -15.01 -5.51 2.63
CA ASN A 107 -15.45 -6.59 3.52
C ASN A 107 -16.46 -7.52 2.82
N ARG A 108 -16.01 -8.28 1.82
CA ARG A 108 -16.53 -9.61 1.57
C ARG A 108 -15.99 -10.41 2.73
N ARG A 109 -16.79 -10.49 3.79
CA ARG A 109 -16.69 -11.49 4.87
C ARG A 109 -16.00 -12.73 4.31
N LEU A 110 -14.69 -12.83 4.56
CA LEU A 110 -14.15 -14.15 4.78
C LEU A 110 -14.73 -14.50 6.14
N ASP A 111 -15.96 -15.01 6.12
CA ASP A 111 -16.36 -15.97 7.11
C ASP A 111 -15.32 -17.09 6.95
N GLU A 112 -14.17 -16.95 7.62
CA GLU A 112 -13.46 -18.09 8.13
C GLU A 112 -14.47 -18.75 9.07
N GLU A 113 -15.30 -19.60 8.47
CA GLU A 113 -15.99 -20.69 9.12
C GLU A 113 -14.90 -21.65 9.64
N THR A 114 -14.08 -21.19 10.60
CA THR A 114 -13.56 -22.08 11.61
C THR A 114 -14.78 -22.48 12.41
N ALA A 115 -15.48 -23.49 11.91
CA ALA A 115 -16.61 -24.12 12.53
C ALA A 115 -16.23 -24.40 14.00
N THR A 116 -16.71 -23.51 14.85
CA THR A 116 -17.01 -23.84 16.23
C THR A 116 -18.15 -24.86 16.17
N THR A 117 -17.82 -26.12 15.93
CA THR A 117 -18.65 -27.21 16.42
C THR A 117 -18.38 -27.30 17.92
N ARG A 118 -19.03 -26.35 18.60
CA ARG A 118 -19.78 -26.49 19.83
C ARG A 118 -19.67 -27.88 20.50
N VAL A 119 -19.18 -27.83 21.75
CA VAL A 119 -19.77 -28.40 22.99
C VAL A 119 -19.98 -29.93 23.01
N SER A 120 -19.61 -30.70 24.03
CA SER A 120 -19.43 -30.44 25.46
C SER A 120 -18.84 -31.69 26.16
N PRO A 121 -18.48 -31.61 27.46
CA PRO A 121 -17.80 -32.65 28.23
C PRO A 121 -18.75 -33.72 28.78
N SER A 122 -18.23 -34.91 29.07
CA SER A 122 -18.62 -35.83 30.15
C SER A 122 -17.51 -36.85 30.38
#